data_AF-A0A7S3TAC5-F1
#
_entry.id   AF-A0A7S3TAC5-F1
#
_cell.length_a   1.000
_cell.length_b   1.000
_cell.length_c   1.000
_cell.angle_alpha   90.00
_cell.angle_beta   90.00
_cell.angle_gamma   90.00
#
_symmetry.space_group_name_H-M   'P 1'
#
loop_
_entity.id
_entity.type
_entity.pdbx_description
1 polymer ?
#
loop_
_entity_poly.entity_id
_entity_poly.type
_entity_poly.pdbx_seq_one_letter_code
_entity_poly.pdbx_strand_id
1 'polypeptide(L)'
;MPPEAVLDLGKKSGAWKNWAQLVKECQAERRPPASPDAFVVDLATKVFSYAEDRAIVTAKYKDTFHRALSTEEQMWFPGLGWGDKEALELARILPSCSALKTLELCGNELGATGASAIIEVLPMCHALESLGLDKNMLSKEAQDSVYQAWEAARKPPEGLDMGEQLPKSNISRRETMMNSKATGAEQLAQLLSRQAAFEARIESAVAKVSDGLTEV
;
A
#
# COMPACT_ATOMS: atom_id res chain seq x y z
N MET A 1 10.10 -11.74 -6.47
CA MET A 1 9.16 -10.65 -6.78
C MET A 1 8.01 -11.29 -7.52
N PRO A 2 6.74 -11.12 -7.11
CA PRO A 2 5.63 -11.59 -7.93
C PRO A 2 5.70 -10.94 -9.31
N PRO A 3 5.18 -11.59 -10.37
CA PRO A 3 5.31 -11.12 -11.76
C PRO A 3 4.82 -9.68 -11.96
N GLU A 4 3.94 -9.21 -11.08
CA GLU A 4 3.22 -7.95 -11.20
C GLU A 4 3.74 -6.85 -10.28
N ALA A 5 4.85 -7.06 -9.57
CA ALA A 5 5.37 -6.00 -8.72
C ALA A 5 5.95 -4.87 -9.57
N VAL A 6 5.54 -3.64 -9.26
CA VAL A 6 5.98 -2.44 -9.96
C VAL A 6 7.09 -1.79 -9.16
N LEU A 7 8.06 -1.20 -9.87
CA LEU A 7 9.10 -0.38 -9.26
C LEU A 7 8.78 1.10 -9.45
N ASP A 8 8.70 1.82 -8.34
CA ASP A 8 8.68 3.27 -8.29
C ASP A 8 10.11 3.81 -8.28
N LEU A 9 10.62 4.10 -9.47
CA LEU A 9 11.98 4.64 -9.64
C LEU A 9 12.12 6.08 -9.12
N GLY A 10 11.03 6.77 -8.78
CA GLY A 10 11.05 8.09 -8.15
C GLY A 10 11.58 8.05 -6.71
N LYS A 11 11.54 6.89 -6.05
CA LYS A 11 12.10 6.67 -4.70
C LYS A 11 13.63 6.53 -4.67
N LYS A 12 14.29 6.62 -5.83
CA LYS A 12 15.74 6.45 -5.95
C LYS A 12 16.50 7.47 -5.09
N SER A 13 17.26 6.98 -4.13
CA SER A 13 18.12 7.82 -3.27
C SER A 13 19.62 7.76 -3.60
N GLY A 14 20.06 6.86 -4.51
CA GLY A 14 21.48 6.72 -4.85
C GLY A 14 21.84 5.78 -6.00
N ALA A 15 23.13 5.40 -6.08
CA ALA A 15 23.66 4.44 -7.05
C ALA A 15 23.46 2.99 -6.55
N TRP A 16 22.79 2.16 -7.34
CA TRP A 16 22.46 0.78 -6.95
C TRP A 16 23.61 -0.17 -7.27
N LYS A 17 23.92 -1.07 -6.34
CA LYS A 17 24.98 -2.07 -6.53
C LYS A 17 24.46 -3.38 -7.15
N ASN A 18 23.16 -3.68 -7.02
CA ASN A 18 22.52 -4.85 -7.62
C ASN A 18 20.98 -4.72 -7.65
N TRP A 19 20.35 -5.63 -8.39
CA TRP A 19 18.90 -5.71 -8.58
C TRP A 19 18.13 -5.90 -7.27
N ALA A 20 18.65 -6.67 -6.31
CA ALA A 20 17.97 -6.93 -5.04
C ALA A 20 17.81 -5.66 -4.18
N GLN A 21 18.84 -4.79 -4.18
CA GLN A 21 18.77 -3.49 -3.52
C GLN A 21 17.74 -2.58 -4.20
N LEU A 22 17.76 -2.51 -5.54
CA LEU A 22 16.83 -1.72 -6.31
C LEU A 22 15.38 -2.12 -6.05
N VAL A 23 15.07 -3.42 -6.11
CA VAL A 23 13.71 -3.93 -5.87
C VAL A 23 13.23 -3.58 -4.48
N LYS A 24 14.11 -3.68 -3.47
CA LYS A 24 13.77 -3.35 -2.09
C LYS A 24 13.52 -1.86 -1.87
N GLU A 25 14.34 -1.00 -2.48
CA GLU A 25 14.27 0.46 -2.28
C GLU A 25 13.14 1.09 -3.09
N CYS A 26 12.95 0.62 -4.33
CA CYS A 26 12.01 1.17 -5.28
C CYS A 26 10.72 0.35 -5.38
N GLN A 27 10.41 -0.53 -4.42
CA GLN A 27 9.13 -1.25 -4.46
C GLN A 27 7.98 -0.23 -4.43
N ALA A 28 7.16 -0.23 -5.48
CA ALA A 28 5.95 0.58 -5.47
C ALA A 28 5.03 0.06 -4.37
N GLU A 29 4.47 0.98 -3.59
CA GLU A 29 3.47 0.61 -2.61
C GLU A 29 2.18 0.27 -3.37
N ARG A 30 1.83 -1.01 -3.40
CA ARG A 30 0.60 -1.46 -4.05
C ARG A 30 -0.52 -1.39 -3.04
N ARG A 31 -1.42 -0.42 -3.18
CA ARG A 31 -2.65 -0.31 -2.38
C ARG A 31 -3.82 -1.03 -3.08
N PRO A 32 -4.92 -1.34 -2.37
CA PRO A 32 -6.15 -1.77 -3.01
C PRO A 32 -6.60 -0.75 -4.08
N PRO A 33 -7.26 -1.19 -5.17
CA PRO A 33 -7.91 -0.27 -6.11
C PRO A 33 -8.82 0.70 -5.36
N ALA A 34 -8.65 2.01 -5.58
CA ALA A 34 -9.52 3.00 -4.96
C ALA A 34 -10.96 2.82 -5.46
N SER A 35 -11.94 2.87 -4.57
CA SER A 35 -13.34 2.92 -5.00
C SER A 35 -13.59 4.21 -5.82
N PRO A 36 -14.60 4.24 -6.71
CA PRO A 36 -14.94 5.46 -7.43
C PRO A 36 -15.12 6.67 -6.51
N ASP A 37 -15.73 6.49 -5.33
CA ASP A 37 -15.92 7.56 -4.35
C ASP A 37 -14.60 8.02 -3.74
N ALA A 38 -13.72 7.09 -3.37
CA ALA A 38 -12.39 7.42 -2.84
C ALA A 38 -11.54 8.15 -3.90
N PHE A 39 -11.65 7.72 -5.17
CA PHE A 39 -10.99 8.39 -6.28
C PHE A 39 -11.50 9.82 -6.47
N VAL A 40 -12.81 10.07 -6.36
CA VAL A 40 -13.36 11.44 -6.44
C VAL A 40 -12.80 12.34 -5.34
N VAL A 41 -12.66 11.83 -4.11
CA VAL A 41 -12.06 12.57 -2.99
C VAL A 41 -10.59 12.91 -3.29
N ASP A 42 -9.79 11.97 -3.77
CA ASP A 42 -8.40 12.25 -4.18
C ASP A 42 -8.35 13.23 -5.36
N LEU A 43 -9.22 13.05 -6.35
CA LEU A 43 -9.28 13.88 -7.55
C LEU A 43 -9.59 15.34 -7.20
N ALA A 44 -10.39 15.59 -6.17
CA ALA A 44 -10.69 16.94 -5.68
C ALA A 44 -9.44 17.69 -5.20
N THR A 45 -8.38 16.98 -4.78
CA THR A 45 -7.10 17.57 -4.39
C THR A 45 -6.23 17.96 -5.59
N LYS A 46 -6.55 17.49 -6.79
CA LYS A 46 -5.75 17.73 -8.00
C LYS A 46 -6.16 19.01 -8.71
N VAL A 47 -5.14 19.69 -9.25
CA VAL A 47 -5.30 20.87 -10.10
C VAL A 47 -5.53 20.41 -11.54
N PHE A 48 -6.55 20.96 -12.17
CA PHE A 48 -6.86 20.72 -13.58
C PHE A 48 -6.72 22.03 -14.35
N SER A 49 -6.19 21.94 -15.57
CA SER A 49 -6.16 23.07 -16.49
C SER A 49 -7.56 23.46 -16.97
N TYR A 50 -8.44 22.47 -17.16
CA TYR A 50 -9.84 22.66 -17.55
C TYR A 50 -10.77 22.00 -16.54
N ALA A 51 -11.81 22.72 -16.11
CA ALA A 51 -12.70 22.23 -15.04
C ALA A 51 -13.54 21.03 -15.50
N GLU A 52 -13.88 20.98 -16.77
CA GLU A 52 -14.68 19.93 -17.42
C GLU A 52 -13.95 18.57 -17.42
N ASP A 53 -12.61 18.58 -17.52
CA ASP A 53 -11.79 17.37 -17.53
C ASP A 53 -11.97 16.55 -16.25
N ARG A 54 -12.21 17.21 -15.12
CA ARG A 54 -12.42 16.52 -13.84
C ARG A 54 -13.64 15.61 -13.89
N ALA A 55 -14.74 16.07 -14.50
CA ALA A 55 -15.96 15.29 -14.65
C ALA A 55 -15.74 14.12 -15.60
N ILE A 56 -15.03 14.34 -16.71
CA ILE A 56 -14.68 13.31 -17.69
C ILE A 56 -13.80 12.23 -17.06
N VAL A 57 -12.76 12.63 -16.32
CA VAL A 57 -11.84 11.70 -15.62
C VAL A 57 -12.57 10.90 -14.55
N THR A 58 -13.46 11.55 -13.79
CA THR A 58 -14.31 10.86 -12.80
C THR A 58 -15.17 9.77 -13.45
N ALA A 59 -15.91 10.13 -14.50
CA ALA A 59 -16.77 9.19 -15.22
C ALA A 59 -15.96 8.04 -15.83
N LYS A 60 -14.83 8.36 -16.48
CA LYS A 60 -13.99 7.36 -17.13
C LYS A 60 -13.31 6.43 -16.13
N TYR A 61 -12.89 6.94 -14.98
CA TYR A 61 -12.35 6.11 -13.90
C TYR A 61 -13.42 5.13 -13.40
N LYS A 62 -14.62 5.62 -13.08
CA LYS A 62 -15.73 4.78 -12.60
C LYS A 62 -16.07 3.66 -13.59
N ASP A 63 -16.20 3.98 -14.87
CA ASP A 63 -16.48 3.00 -15.92
C ASP A 63 -15.36 1.96 -16.04
N THR A 64 -14.11 2.42 -16.00
CA THR A 64 -12.93 1.53 -16.10
C THR A 64 -12.83 0.64 -14.87
N PHE A 65 -13.08 1.18 -13.68
CA PHE A 65 -13.11 0.44 -12.43
C PHE A 65 -14.10 -0.71 -12.49
N HIS A 66 -15.36 -0.44 -12.84
CA HIS A 66 -16.36 -1.51 -12.91
C HIS A 66 -16.04 -2.54 -13.99
N ARG A 67 -15.52 -2.11 -15.16
CA ARG A 67 -15.09 -3.04 -16.22
C ARG A 67 -13.95 -3.95 -15.79
N ALA A 68 -12.91 -3.38 -15.19
CA ALA A 68 -11.75 -4.14 -14.73
C ALA A 68 -12.15 -5.13 -13.63
N LEU A 69 -12.80 -4.65 -12.56
CA LEU A 69 -13.09 -5.50 -11.40
C LEU A 69 -14.18 -6.55 -11.68
N SER A 70 -15.18 -6.25 -12.53
CA SER A 70 -16.25 -7.22 -12.81
C SER A 70 -15.79 -8.44 -13.61
N THR A 71 -14.67 -8.34 -14.33
CA THR A 71 -14.13 -9.41 -15.17
C THR A 71 -12.94 -10.14 -14.53
N GLU A 72 -12.35 -9.57 -13.48
CA GLU A 72 -11.19 -10.13 -12.81
C GLU A 72 -11.57 -11.38 -12.01
N GLU A 73 -10.96 -12.52 -12.33
CA GLU A 73 -11.21 -13.78 -11.63
C GLU A 73 -10.25 -14.01 -10.46
N GLN A 74 -9.09 -13.36 -10.46
CA GLN A 74 -8.01 -13.64 -9.52
C GLN A 74 -7.33 -12.35 -9.05
N MET A 75 -7.21 -12.20 -7.73
CA MET A 75 -6.53 -11.06 -7.12
C MET A 75 -5.43 -11.54 -6.19
N TRP A 76 -4.17 -11.24 -6.56
CA TRP A 76 -2.99 -11.58 -5.76
C TRP A 76 -2.43 -10.38 -5.03
N PHE A 77 -2.59 -10.36 -3.70
CA PHE A 77 -2.03 -9.36 -2.81
C PHE A 77 -1.14 -9.95 -1.70
N PRO A 78 -0.28 -10.96 -1.96
CA PRO A 78 0.54 -11.54 -0.91
C PRO A 78 1.68 -10.61 -0.49
N GLY A 79 1.95 -10.52 0.81
CA GLY A 79 3.16 -9.90 1.33
C GLY A 79 3.32 -8.41 1.04
N LEU A 80 2.22 -7.67 0.97
CA LEU A 80 2.20 -6.23 0.69
C LEU A 80 2.33 -5.37 1.96
N GLY A 81 2.35 -6.00 3.14
CA GLY A 81 2.36 -5.29 4.42
C GLY A 81 1.03 -4.58 4.70
N TRP A 82 -0.07 -5.06 4.10
CA TRP A 82 -1.39 -4.49 4.30
C TRP A 82 -1.87 -4.73 5.73
N GLY A 83 -2.39 -3.69 6.37
CA GLY A 83 -3.03 -3.80 7.68
C GLY A 83 -4.55 -3.82 7.58
N ASP A 84 -5.20 -3.60 8.72
CA ASP A 84 -6.66 -3.49 8.80
C ASP A 84 -7.19 -2.39 7.85
N LYS A 85 -6.48 -1.27 7.71
CA LYS A 85 -6.91 -0.15 6.84
C LYS A 85 -7.08 -0.58 5.39
N GLU A 86 -6.08 -1.22 4.81
CA GLU A 86 -6.13 -1.70 3.43
C GLU A 86 -7.16 -2.81 3.26
N ALA A 87 -7.36 -3.67 4.26
CA ALA A 87 -8.43 -4.66 4.25
C ALA A 87 -9.83 -4.03 4.23
N LEU A 88 -10.04 -2.93 4.96
CA LEU A 88 -11.29 -2.15 4.90
C LEU A 88 -11.51 -1.51 3.52
N GLU A 89 -10.46 -0.98 2.91
CA GLU A 89 -10.52 -0.42 1.55
C GLU A 89 -10.84 -1.51 0.52
N LEU A 90 -10.21 -2.69 0.64
CA LEU A 90 -10.51 -3.85 -0.19
C LEU A 90 -11.95 -4.32 -0.01
N ALA A 91 -12.45 -4.42 1.22
CA ALA A 91 -13.82 -4.85 1.49
C ALA A 91 -14.87 -3.98 0.78
N ARG A 92 -14.62 -2.67 0.64
CA ARG A 92 -15.53 -1.76 -0.08
C ARG A 92 -15.64 -2.05 -1.57
N ILE A 93 -14.61 -2.65 -2.17
CA ILE A 93 -14.57 -2.91 -3.62
C ILE A 93 -14.95 -4.34 -3.97
N LEU A 94 -14.77 -5.30 -3.05
CA LEU A 94 -15.07 -6.72 -3.28
C LEU A 94 -16.48 -6.99 -3.84
N PRO A 95 -17.56 -6.29 -3.43
CA PRO A 95 -18.89 -6.47 -4.03
C PRO A 95 -18.97 -6.12 -5.52
N SER A 96 -18.03 -5.34 -6.05
CA SER A 96 -17.94 -5.03 -7.49
C SER A 96 -17.22 -6.12 -8.29
N CYS A 97 -16.57 -7.08 -7.62
CA CYS A 97 -15.78 -8.15 -8.24
C CYS A 97 -16.65 -9.38 -8.52
N SER A 98 -17.61 -9.26 -9.44
CA SER A 98 -18.61 -10.29 -9.70
C SER A 98 -18.06 -11.63 -10.22
N ALA A 99 -16.89 -11.63 -10.86
CA ALA A 99 -16.25 -12.82 -11.41
C ALA A 99 -15.11 -13.37 -10.53
N LEU A 100 -14.79 -12.72 -9.40
CA LEU A 100 -13.65 -13.06 -8.56
C LEU A 100 -13.83 -14.44 -7.92
N LYS A 101 -12.94 -15.36 -8.25
CA LYS A 101 -12.88 -16.73 -7.72
C LYS A 101 -11.78 -16.90 -6.68
N THR A 102 -10.67 -16.19 -6.82
CA THR A 102 -9.51 -16.33 -5.92
C THR A 102 -9.05 -14.99 -5.38
N LEU A 103 -9.00 -14.87 -4.05
CA LEU A 103 -8.44 -13.72 -3.35
C LEU A 103 -7.29 -14.17 -2.45
N GLU A 104 -6.07 -13.75 -2.77
CA GLU A 104 -4.87 -14.12 -2.03
C GLU A 104 -4.35 -12.94 -1.20
N LEU A 105 -4.41 -13.06 0.12
CA LEU A 105 -4.01 -12.05 1.10
C LEU A 105 -2.92 -12.58 2.06
N CYS A 106 -2.24 -13.68 1.74
CA CYS A 106 -1.25 -14.25 2.64
C CYS A 106 -0.06 -13.32 2.92
N GLY A 107 0.53 -13.45 4.11
CA GLY A 107 1.75 -12.73 4.48
C GLY A 107 1.56 -11.23 4.69
N ASN A 108 0.34 -10.77 4.93
CA ASN A 108 0.03 -9.40 5.30
C ASN A 108 -0.07 -9.24 6.82
N GLU A 109 -0.58 -8.11 7.27
CA GLU A 109 -0.68 -7.71 8.67
C GLU A 109 -2.16 -7.49 9.05
N LEU A 110 -3.06 -8.32 8.51
CA LEU A 110 -4.49 -8.25 8.82
C LEU A 110 -4.74 -8.73 10.26
N GLY A 111 -5.45 -7.92 11.03
CA GLY A 111 -5.96 -8.25 12.35
C GLY A 111 -7.46 -8.56 12.31
N ALA A 112 -8.06 -8.60 13.50
CA ALA A 112 -9.48 -8.90 13.66
C ALA A 112 -10.39 -7.88 12.94
N THR A 113 -10.02 -6.60 12.90
CA THR A 113 -10.82 -5.56 12.23
C THR A 113 -10.83 -5.75 10.72
N GLY A 114 -9.66 -6.02 10.12
CA GLY A 114 -9.54 -6.28 8.69
C GLY A 114 -10.29 -7.55 8.28
N ALA A 115 -10.18 -8.62 9.07
CA ALA A 115 -10.96 -9.84 8.85
C ALA A 115 -12.47 -9.58 8.95
N SER A 116 -12.92 -8.82 9.95
CA SER A 116 -14.35 -8.45 10.10
C SER A 116 -14.89 -7.74 8.85
N ALA A 117 -14.12 -6.79 8.31
CA ALA A 117 -14.52 -6.06 7.11
C ALA A 117 -14.66 -6.99 5.90
N ILE A 118 -13.77 -7.96 5.73
CA ILE A 118 -13.84 -8.93 4.64
C ILE A 118 -15.06 -9.85 4.80
N ILE A 119 -15.31 -10.36 6.00
CA ILE A 119 -16.43 -11.29 6.22
C ILE A 119 -17.81 -10.63 6.08
N GLU A 120 -17.94 -9.34 6.39
CA GLU A 120 -19.18 -8.59 6.21
C GLU A 120 -19.63 -8.56 4.74
N VAL A 121 -18.69 -8.57 3.79
CA VAL A 121 -18.98 -8.51 2.35
C VAL A 121 -18.92 -9.87 1.65
N LEU A 122 -18.45 -10.92 2.33
CA LEU A 122 -18.42 -12.29 1.79
C LEU A 122 -19.75 -12.75 1.16
N PRO A 123 -20.93 -12.48 1.76
CA PRO A 123 -22.21 -12.90 1.17
C PRO A 123 -22.47 -12.30 -0.21
N MET A 124 -21.91 -11.13 -0.53
CA MET A 124 -22.05 -10.47 -1.83
C MET A 124 -21.07 -11.00 -2.88
N CYS A 125 -19.99 -11.66 -2.44
CA CYS A 125 -18.92 -12.15 -3.31
C CYS A 125 -19.25 -13.54 -3.85
N HIS A 126 -20.33 -13.69 -4.61
CA HIS A 126 -20.90 -15.02 -4.93
C HIS A 126 -19.96 -15.98 -5.67
N ALA A 127 -19.12 -15.47 -6.58
CA ALA A 127 -18.17 -16.27 -7.35
C ALA A 127 -16.92 -16.68 -6.58
N LEU A 128 -16.68 -16.11 -5.38
CA LEU A 128 -15.45 -16.37 -4.63
C LEU A 128 -15.42 -17.82 -4.17
N GLU A 129 -14.37 -18.53 -4.52
CA GLU A 129 -14.16 -19.95 -4.21
C GLU A 129 -12.91 -20.15 -3.36
N SER A 130 -11.95 -19.23 -3.38
CA SER A 130 -10.72 -19.35 -2.61
C SER A 130 -10.30 -18.04 -1.96
N LEU A 131 -9.95 -18.12 -0.67
CA LEU A 131 -9.48 -17.02 0.16
C LEU A 131 -8.23 -17.45 0.93
N GLY A 132 -7.09 -16.84 0.62
CA GLY A 132 -5.82 -17.06 1.31
C GLY A 132 -5.58 -16.02 2.41
N LEU A 133 -5.46 -16.47 3.66
CA LEU A 133 -5.22 -15.66 4.85
C LEU A 133 -4.01 -16.13 5.68
N ASP A 134 -3.24 -17.11 5.20
CA ASP A 134 -1.98 -17.57 5.81
C ASP A 134 -1.04 -16.40 6.17
N LYS A 135 -0.26 -16.52 7.24
CA LYS A 135 0.76 -15.54 7.67
C LYS A 135 0.22 -14.12 7.89
N ASN A 136 -1.02 -13.99 8.36
CA ASN A 136 -1.57 -12.73 8.87
C ASN A 136 -1.48 -12.68 10.40
N MET A 137 -2.28 -11.83 11.06
CA MET A 137 -2.23 -11.61 12.51
C MET A 137 -3.62 -11.80 13.14
N LEU A 138 -4.36 -12.78 12.63
CA LEU A 138 -5.71 -13.09 13.08
C LEU A 138 -5.67 -13.81 14.44
N SER A 139 -6.36 -13.26 15.43
CA SER A 139 -6.57 -13.97 16.70
C SER A 139 -7.43 -15.21 16.47
N LYS A 140 -7.42 -16.14 17.41
CA LYS A 140 -8.20 -17.37 17.29
C LYS A 140 -9.70 -17.10 17.08
N GLU A 141 -10.22 -16.11 17.79
CA GLU A 141 -11.62 -15.67 17.69
C GLU A 141 -11.93 -15.09 16.30
N ALA A 142 -10.99 -14.36 15.71
CA ALA A 142 -11.13 -13.83 14.35
C ALA A 142 -11.10 -14.96 13.32
N GLN A 143 -10.22 -15.95 13.48
CA GLN A 143 -10.17 -17.13 12.61
C GLN A 143 -11.49 -17.91 12.68
N ASP A 144 -12.00 -18.18 13.88
CA ASP A 144 -13.28 -18.85 14.09
C ASP A 144 -14.43 -18.08 13.40
N SER A 145 -14.44 -16.75 13.52
CA SER A 145 -15.43 -15.89 12.88
C SER A 145 -15.36 -15.96 11.34
N VAL A 146 -14.15 -16.03 10.78
CA VAL A 146 -13.94 -16.22 9.33
C VAL A 146 -14.45 -17.57 8.87
N TYR A 147 -14.16 -18.66 9.60
CA TYR A 147 -14.68 -19.99 9.29
C TYR A 147 -16.21 -20.02 9.28
N GLN A 148 -16.84 -19.46 10.31
CA GLN A 148 -18.29 -19.39 10.41
C GLN A 148 -18.92 -18.57 9.27
N ALA A 149 -18.33 -17.43 8.93
CA ALA A 149 -18.83 -16.61 7.83
C ALA A 149 -18.64 -17.28 6.46
N TRP A 150 -17.52 -17.97 6.25
CA TRP A 150 -17.23 -18.74 5.04
C TRP A 150 -18.25 -19.88 4.83
N GLU A 151 -18.53 -20.63 5.90
CA GLU A 151 -19.55 -21.67 5.90
C GLU A 151 -20.96 -21.10 5.68
N ALA A 152 -21.32 -20.04 6.38
CA ALA A 152 -22.63 -19.37 6.24
C ALA A 152 -22.85 -18.82 4.82
N ALA A 153 -21.80 -18.34 4.17
CA ALA A 153 -21.80 -17.90 2.78
C ALA A 153 -21.77 -19.07 1.77
N ARG A 154 -21.80 -20.33 2.24
CA ARG A 154 -21.81 -21.57 1.45
C ARG A 154 -20.62 -21.68 0.49
N LYS A 155 -19.45 -21.27 0.97
CA LYS A 155 -18.20 -21.33 0.22
C LYS A 155 -17.54 -22.71 0.37
N PRO A 156 -16.73 -23.15 -0.62
CA PRO A 156 -16.10 -24.47 -0.56
C PRO A 156 -15.14 -24.54 0.64
N PRO A 157 -15.27 -25.53 1.53
CA PRO A 157 -14.43 -25.63 2.74
C PRO A 157 -12.92 -25.65 2.44
N GLU A 158 -12.51 -26.29 1.35
CA GLU A 158 -11.13 -26.38 0.87
C GLU A 158 -10.59 -25.05 0.32
N GLY A 159 -11.47 -24.09 0.05
CA GLY A 159 -11.12 -22.79 -0.51
C GLY A 159 -10.52 -21.81 0.49
N LEU A 160 -10.74 -22.03 1.79
CA LEU A 160 -10.24 -21.15 2.84
C LEU A 160 -8.89 -21.65 3.37
N ASP A 161 -7.82 -20.92 3.03
CA ASP A 161 -6.50 -21.18 3.60
C ASP A 161 -6.21 -20.23 4.77
N MET A 162 -6.35 -20.74 5.99
CA MET A 162 -6.04 -19.99 7.21
C MET A 162 -4.57 -20.08 7.61
N GLY A 163 -3.84 -21.11 7.15
CA GLY A 163 -2.42 -21.33 7.42
C GLY A 163 -1.94 -21.07 8.87
N GLU A 164 -0.69 -20.60 9.00
CA GLU A 164 -0.07 -20.20 10.26
C GLU A 164 -0.24 -18.68 10.46
N GLN A 165 -0.78 -18.26 11.60
CA GLN A 165 -0.89 -16.83 11.93
C GLN A 165 0.33 -16.35 12.72
N LEU A 166 0.83 -15.16 12.37
CA LEU A 166 1.98 -14.51 13.00
C LEU A 166 1.58 -13.83 14.32
N PRO A 167 2.35 -14.02 15.41
CA PRO A 167 2.08 -13.36 16.67
C PRO A 167 2.39 -11.85 16.57
N LYS A 168 1.55 -11.02 17.19
CA LYS A 168 1.70 -9.56 17.25
C LYS A 168 3.09 -9.10 17.75
N SER A 169 3.79 -9.91 18.54
CA SER A 169 5.14 -9.62 19.05
C SER A 169 6.22 -9.54 17.96
N ASN A 170 6.03 -10.18 16.81
CA ASN A 170 6.95 -10.09 15.68
C ASN A 170 6.88 -8.74 14.95
N ILE A 171 5.77 -8.00 15.11
CA ILE A 171 5.60 -6.63 14.61
C ILE A 171 6.54 -5.71 15.34
N SER A 172 6.57 -5.73 16.69
CA SER A 172 7.47 -4.86 17.45
C SER A 172 8.92 -5.06 17.02
N ARG A 173 9.36 -6.28 16.70
CA ARG A 173 10.73 -6.50 16.21
C ARG A 173 10.96 -5.91 14.80
N ARG A 174 9.98 -5.99 13.89
CA ARG A 174 10.05 -5.39 12.55
C ARG A 174 9.92 -3.86 12.58
N GLU A 175 8.97 -3.31 13.32
CA GLU A 175 8.79 -1.87 13.55
C GLU A 175 10.01 -1.26 14.25
N THR A 176 10.55 -1.89 15.29
CA THR A 176 11.78 -1.40 15.97
C THR A 176 12.98 -1.41 15.01
N MET A 177 13.06 -2.39 14.09
CA MET A 177 14.11 -2.43 13.07
C MET A 177 13.90 -1.45 11.90
N MET A 178 12.66 -1.09 11.56
CA MET A 178 12.36 -0.10 10.51
C MET A 178 12.45 1.33 11.05
N ASN A 179 11.95 1.59 12.25
CA ASN A 179 11.96 2.91 12.89
C ASN A 179 13.38 3.36 13.29
N SER A 180 14.25 2.42 13.70
CA SER A 180 15.68 2.71 13.93
C SER A 180 16.46 3.03 12.65
N LYS A 181 16.01 2.52 11.49
CA LYS A 181 16.61 2.88 10.18
C LYS A 181 16.09 4.21 9.65
N ALA A 182 14.79 4.48 9.83
CA ALA A 182 14.17 5.76 9.44
C ALA A 182 14.79 6.93 10.23
N THR A 183 14.94 6.80 11.55
CA THR A 183 15.57 7.82 12.40
C THR A 183 17.02 8.11 12.03
N GLY A 184 17.80 7.10 11.65
CA GLY A 184 19.18 7.29 11.16
C GLY A 184 19.24 8.04 9.82
N ALA A 185 18.33 7.74 8.90
CA ALA A 185 18.25 8.43 7.61
C ALA A 185 17.77 9.89 7.76
N GLU A 186 16.81 10.14 8.65
CA GLU A 186 16.33 11.49 8.97
C GLU A 186 17.43 12.34 9.64
N GLN A 187 18.17 11.77 10.59
CA GLN A 187 19.32 12.44 11.22
C GLN A 187 20.40 12.81 10.20
N LEU A 188 20.69 11.90 9.25
CA LEU A 188 21.66 12.17 8.19
C LEU A 188 21.17 13.26 7.22
N ALA A 189 19.90 13.22 6.82
CA ALA A 189 19.30 14.24 5.96
C ALA A 189 19.32 15.63 6.63
N GLN A 190 19.05 15.68 7.93
CA GLN A 190 19.09 16.91 8.71
C GLN A 190 20.54 17.45 8.84
N LEU A 191 21.53 16.56 8.98
CA LEU A 191 22.94 16.93 9.00
C LEU A 191 23.41 17.50 7.66
N LEU A 192 23.03 16.86 6.55
CA LEU A 192 23.36 17.31 5.19
C LEU A 192 22.70 18.65 4.87
N SER A 193 21.43 18.85 5.25
CA SER A 193 20.74 20.14 5.12
C SER A 193 21.45 21.25 5.90
N ARG A 194 21.88 20.95 7.13
CA ARG A 194 22.64 21.90 7.97
C ARG A 194 24.02 22.21 7.39
N GLN A 195 24.69 21.23 6.75
CA GLN A 195 25.95 21.45 6.07
C GLN A 195 25.80 22.36 4.85
N ALA A 196 24.80 22.11 3.98
CA ALA A 196 24.52 22.95 2.82
C ALA A 196 24.21 24.40 3.22
N ALA A 197 23.45 24.60 4.32
CA ALA A 197 23.17 25.94 4.83
C ALA A 197 24.42 26.67 5.37
N PHE A 198 25.40 25.93 5.91
CA PHE A 198 26.66 26.49 6.34
C PHE A 198 27.55 26.88 5.15
N GLU A 199 27.63 26.02 4.15
CA GLU A 199 28.39 26.28 2.91
C GLU A 199 27.85 27.52 2.18
N ALA A 200 26.52 27.64 2.03
CA ALA A 200 25.91 28.83 1.42
C ALA A 200 26.21 30.13 2.20
N ARG A 201 26.31 30.06 3.53
CA ARG A 201 26.68 31.22 4.38
C ARG A 201 28.15 31.59 4.22
N ILE A 202 29.03 30.61 4.05
CA ILE A 202 30.44 30.86 3.75
C ILE A 202 30.57 31.48 2.36
N GLU A 203 29.92 30.93 1.34
CA GLU A 203 29.96 31.49 -0.02
C GLU A 203 29.47 32.94 -0.04
N SER A 204 28.38 33.24 0.66
CA SER A 204 27.88 34.61 0.79
C SER A 204 28.86 35.55 1.52
N ALA A 205 29.54 35.06 2.57
CA ALA A 205 30.54 35.84 3.29
C ALA A 205 31.81 36.08 2.47
N VAL A 206 32.27 35.05 1.73
CA VAL A 206 33.43 35.13 0.83
C VAL A 206 33.16 36.09 -0.32
N ALA A 207 31.96 36.05 -0.91
CA ALA A 207 31.55 36.99 -1.95
C ALA A 207 31.59 38.44 -1.45
N LYS A 208 31.06 38.72 -0.25
CA LYS A 208 31.12 40.07 0.35
C LYS A 208 32.54 40.56 0.63
N VAL A 209 33.45 39.68 1.04
CA VAL A 209 34.86 40.02 1.26
C VAL A 209 35.58 40.26 -0.07
N SER A 210 35.26 39.50 -1.11
CA SER A 210 35.80 39.69 -2.45
C SER A 210 35.38 41.03 -3.06
N ASP A 211 34.09 41.38 -2.95
CA ASP A 211 33.56 42.65 -3.46
C ASP A 211 34.21 43.84 -2.72
N GLY A 212 34.40 43.73 -1.40
CA GLY A 212 35.09 44.75 -0.61
C GLY A 212 36.59 44.89 -0.87
N LEU A 213 37.24 43.89 -1.48
CA LEU A 213 38.66 43.96 -1.88
C LEU A 213 38.86 44.55 -3.28
N THR A 214 37.81 44.58 -4.12
CA THR A 214 37.85 45.19 -5.46
C THR A 214 37.55 46.70 -5.47
N GLU A 215 37.12 47.27 -4.34
CA GLU A 215 36.80 48.71 -4.18
C GLU A 215 37.93 49.55 -3.53
N VAL A 216 39.19 49.08 -3.54
CA VAL A 216 40.37 49.84 -3.06
C VAL A 216 41.36 50.13 -4.17
#